data_AF-A0AAU9UFN5-F1
#
_entry.id   AF-A0AAU9UFN5-F1
#
_cell.length_a   1.000
_cell.length_b   1.000
_cell.length_c   1.000
_cell.angle_alpha   90.00
_cell.angle_beta   90.00
_cell.angle_gamma   90.00
#
_symmetry.space_group_name_H-M   'P 1'
#
loop_
_entity.id
_entity.type
_entity.pdbx_description
1 polymer ?
#
loop_
_entity_poly.entity_id
_entity_poly.type
_entity_poly.pdbx_seq_one_letter_code
_entity_poly.pdbx_strand_id
1 'polypeptide(L)'
;MSICRECFHRGDHSTHDFNMFLSQAGGACDCGDKSVMKEDGFCSNHGNKCPRPGTAPAELMCVAEAMMPRLILRLLQHFRESSTGAANSDNYRVAVQECEGYVQMLMEFNNMGDLMRSAMTKALINPQMYRDLVSPPHPDTEYGAYMAESNKMYEKAIDSFPAPDPPDEYRHLPALAPRLQHNTLLDEFIFWTFKYEFPQNVVCFLLNMLPDQDYKEHLTRTFVMHYARIPLVLENSADPETLSNRVVHMSVQLFSNEALALRCVQQLHLLHVMVLSLRLMMGKILVQNIMHDPEKNFHYVIDCTKRVMKEHCYWPLVSDFNNVLSHKSVALLFLQDDALVDMWFEFLSMLQGMNVNVRETGGHIEFEPSSYYSAFSCELEAAAYPMWSVLAHLTEPAHAPLARRIVAAALGYLQDWLDAVDFTAARLHRTEMLHASFHFPLHRYLAAFLCAGVRAMGLRAADVLPPPALLRLLAAHPLRVQKRDEVGFKFSLLLPLPSPHQGSGSRNQSSSDDITLYSRILNM
;
A
#
# COMPACT_ATOMS: atom_id res chain seq x y z
N MET A 1 -4.68 -14.55 8.18
CA MET A 1 -5.74 -15.42 8.73
C MET A 1 -5.66 -15.38 10.25
N SER A 2 -6.72 -14.90 10.89
CA SER A 2 -6.85 -14.77 12.34
C SER A 2 -8.08 -15.55 12.81
N ILE A 3 -7.91 -16.44 13.79
CA ILE A 3 -9.01 -17.24 14.35
C ILE A 3 -9.09 -16.97 15.85
N CYS A 4 -10.30 -16.72 16.39
CA CYS A 4 -10.48 -16.54 17.82
C CYS A 4 -10.28 -17.85 18.58
N ARG A 5 -9.92 -17.76 19.87
CA ARG A 5 -9.66 -18.93 20.73
C ARG A 5 -10.81 -19.95 20.71
N GLU A 6 -12.04 -19.47 20.70
CA GLU A 6 -13.22 -20.34 20.70
C GLU A 6 -13.42 -21.07 19.38
N CYS A 7 -13.22 -20.39 18.23
CA CYS A 7 -13.27 -21.04 16.93
C CYS A 7 -12.15 -22.05 16.74
N PHE A 8 -10.95 -21.75 17.25
CA PHE A 8 -9.82 -22.69 17.24
C PHE A 8 -10.15 -23.95 18.05
N HIS A 9 -10.64 -23.83 19.28
CA HIS A 9 -10.99 -25.02 20.08
C HIS A 9 -12.15 -25.85 19.51
N ARG A 10 -13.02 -25.23 18.71
CA ARG A 10 -14.15 -25.90 18.03
C ARG A 10 -13.81 -26.38 16.61
N GLY A 11 -12.60 -26.12 16.13
CA GLY A 11 -12.09 -26.59 14.84
C GLY A 11 -11.46 -27.98 14.95
N ASP A 12 -11.35 -28.69 13.83
CA ASP A 12 -10.58 -29.93 13.76
C ASP A 12 -9.12 -29.64 13.40
N HIS A 13 -8.22 -29.99 14.33
CA HIS A 13 -6.78 -29.79 14.21
C HIS A 13 -6.00 -31.10 14.26
N SER A 14 -6.66 -32.25 14.06
CA SER A 14 -6.06 -33.58 14.19
C SER A 14 -4.94 -33.88 13.16
N THR A 15 -4.86 -33.12 12.06
CA THR A 15 -3.99 -33.42 10.92
C THR A 15 -2.92 -32.35 10.62
N HIS A 16 -2.70 -31.35 11.48
CA HIS A 16 -1.69 -30.31 11.24
C HIS A 16 -1.16 -29.65 12.51
N ASP A 17 0.10 -29.18 12.46
CA ASP A 17 0.74 -28.41 13.53
C ASP A 17 0.25 -26.95 13.53
N PHE A 18 0.24 -26.33 14.71
CA PHE A 18 -0.17 -24.94 14.88
C PHE A 18 0.75 -24.21 15.86
N ASN A 19 0.83 -22.89 15.72
CA ASN A 19 1.45 -22.00 16.70
C ASN A 19 0.44 -20.91 17.09
N MET A 20 0.34 -20.61 18.38
CA MET A 20 -0.61 -19.64 18.92
C MET A 20 0.12 -18.44 19.49
N PHE A 21 -0.29 -17.25 19.05
CA PHE A 21 0.18 -15.99 19.60
C PHE A 21 -1.03 -15.15 20.02
N LEU A 22 -0.91 -14.42 21.13
CA LEU A 22 -1.96 -13.52 21.57
C LEU A 22 -1.80 -12.18 20.84
N SER A 23 -2.79 -11.80 20.02
CA SER A 23 -2.83 -10.43 19.45
C SER A 23 -3.12 -9.44 20.58
N GLN A 24 -2.23 -8.47 20.80
CA GLN A 24 -2.45 -7.37 21.75
C GLN A 24 -3.42 -6.31 21.21
N ALA A 25 -3.68 -6.32 19.90
CA ALA A 25 -4.54 -5.34 19.23
C ALA A 25 -6.00 -5.80 19.07
N GLY A 26 -6.38 -6.98 19.55
CA GLY A 26 -7.65 -7.60 19.14
C GLY A 26 -7.63 -8.02 17.67
N GLY A 27 -8.80 -8.27 17.06
CA GLY A 27 -8.90 -8.66 15.64
C GLY A 27 -10.26 -9.29 15.29
N ALA A 28 -10.55 -9.41 13.98
CA ALA A 28 -11.71 -10.14 13.48
C ALA A 28 -11.38 -11.64 13.32
N CYS A 29 -12.36 -12.50 13.59
CA CYS A 29 -12.21 -13.94 13.37
C CYS A 29 -12.62 -14.28 11.93
N ASP A 30 -11.73 -14.91 11.16
CA ASP A 30 -11.97 -15.34 9.78
C ASP A 30 -12.79 -16.64 9.64
N CYS A 31 -13.23 -17.21 10.76
CA CYS A 31 -13.92 -18.50 10.78
C CYS A 31 -15.29 -18.38 10.10
N GLY A 32 -15.53 -19.19 9.07
CA GLY A 32 -16.75 -19.16 8.26
C GLY A 32 -16.62 -18.37 6.96
N ASP A 33 -15.53 -17.63 6.74
CA ASP A 33 -15.25 -16.94 5.48
C ASP A 33 -14.50 -17.86 4.50
N LYS A 34 -15.23 -18.31 3.46
CA LYS A 34 -14.71 -19.22 2.42
C LYS A 34 -13.63 -18.58 1.55
N SER A 35 -13.55 -17.25 1.56
CA SER A 35 -12.52 -16.52 0.82
C SER A 35 -11.17 -16.51 1.53
N VAL A 36 -11.12 -16.81 2.83
CA VAL A 36 -9.91 -16.74 3.65
C VAL A 36 -9.44 -18.12 4.11
N MET A 37 -10.36 -19.05 4.38
CA MET A 37 -10.01 -20.41 4.79
C MET A 37 -10.96 -21.46 4.19
N LYS A 38 -10.44 -22.68 4.01
CA LYS A 38 -11.23 -23.82 3.49
C LYS A 38 -12.37 -24.17 4.43
N GLU A 39 -13.50 -24.59 3.87
CA GLU A 39 -14.72 -24.92 4.63
C GLU A 39 -14.51 -26.01 5.69
N ASP A 40 -13.61 -26.96 5.43
CA ASP A 40 -13.30 -28.04 6.37
C ASP A 40 -12.75 -27.49 7.69
N GLY A 41 -12.02 -26.37 7.64
CA GLY A 41 -11.45 -25.68 8.80
C GLY A 41 -12.45 -24.83 9.57
N PHE A 42 -13.69 -24.67 9.09
CA PHE A 42 -14.70 -23.93 9.86
C PHE A 42 -15.09 -24.69 11.12
N CYS A 43 -15.26 -23.94 12.21
CA CYS A 43 -15.79 -24.48 13.45
C CYS A 43 -17.27 -24.87 13.30
N SER A 44 -17.79 -25.63 14.26
CA SER A 44 -19.20 -26.06 14.27
C SER A 44 -20.23 -24.92 14.30
N ASN A 45 -19.81 -23.71 14.67
CA ASN A 45 -20.68 -22.55 14.85
C ASN A 45 -20.63 -21.53 13.69
N HIS A 46 -19.72 -21.68 12.72
CA HIS A 46 -19.56 -20.73 11.63
C HIS A 46 -19.53 -21.43 10.27
N GLY A 47 -19.90 -20.69 9.22
CA GLY A 47 -20.00 -21.23 7.86
C GLY A 47 -21.13 -22.25 7.70
N ASN A 48 -20.94 -23.22 6.78
CA ASN A 48 -21.99 -24.16 6.38
C ASN A 48 -22.42 -25.15 7.49
N LYS A 49 -21.63 -25.27 8.56
CA LYS A 49 -21.90 -26.18 9.69
C LYS A 49 -22.86 -25.57 10.72
N CYS A 50 -23.11 -24.25 10.65
CA CYS A 50 -24.01 -23.55 11.56
C CYS A 50 -25.49 -23.81 11.21
N PRO A 51 -26.33 -24.28 12.14
CA PRO A 51 -27.77 -24.35 11.93
C PRO A 51 -28.33 -22.94 11.71
N ARG A 52 -28.90 -22.65 10.53
CA ARG A 52 -29.55 -21.37 10.27
C ARG A 52 -30.77 -21.24 11.19
N PRO A 53 -30.78 -20.31 12.17
CA PRO A 53 -31.99 -20.05 12.93
C PRO A 53 -33.07 -19.52 11.97
N GLY A 54 -34.35 -19.83 12.24
CA GLY A 54 -35.45 -19.21 11.51
C GLY A 54 -35.43 -17.67 11.66
N THR A 55 -36.15 -16.96 10.80
CA THR A 55 -36.27 -15.49 10.89
C THR A 55 -36.89 -15.09 12.22
N ALA A 56 -36.26 -14.16 12.95
CA ALA A 56 -36.83 -13.61 14.18
C ALA A 56 -38.15 -12.86 13.87
N PRO A 57 -39.16 -12.95 14.75
CA PRO A 57 -40.37 -12.14 14.64
C PRO A 57 -40.06 -10.64 14.56
N ALA A 58 -40.70 -9.92 13.63
CA ALA A 58 -40.46 -8.50 13.41
C ALA A 58 -40.76 -7.65 14.66
N GLU A 59 -41.73 -8.07 15.46
CA GLU A 59 -42.12 -7.39 16.70
C GLU A 59 -41.02 -7.41 17.75
N LEU A 60 -40.13 -8.42 17.73
CA LEU A 60 -38.98 -8.48 18.65
C LEU A 60 -37.81 -7.62 18.17
N MET A 61 -37.70 -7.40 16.85
CA MET A 61 -36.61 -6.61 16.27
C MET A 61 -36.93 -5.11 16.23
N CYS A 62 -38.20 -4.71 16.30
CA CYS A 62 -38.63 -3.32 16.04
C CYS A 62 -37.94 -2.28 16.94
N VAL A 63 -37.73 -2.59 18.22
CA VAL A 63 -37.05 -1.67 19.15
C VAL A 63 -35.57 -1.57 18.81
N ALA A 64 -34.92 -2.71 18.53
CA ALA A 64 -33.50 -2.73 18.16
C ALA A 64 -33.27 -1.95 16.85
N GLU A 65 -34.06 -2.23 15.82
CA GLU A 65 -33.96 -1.57 14.52
C GLU A 65 -34.28 -0.07 14.59
N ALA A 66 -35.17 0.36 15.49
CA ALA A 66 -35.46 1.76 15.72
C ALA A 66 -34.36 2.47 16.53
N MET A 67 -33.81 1.82 17.56
CA MET A 67 -32.85 2.46 18.47
C MET A 67 -31.43 2.49 17.93
N MET A 68 -31.00 1.44 17.23
CA MET A 68 -29.61 1.30 16.79
C MET A 68 -29.06 2.48 15.97
N PRO A 69 -29.77 3.00 14.94
CA PRO A 69 -29.30 4.19 14.24
C PRO A 69 -29.09 5.42 15.14
N ARG A 70 -29.95 5.60 16.14
CA ARG A 70 -29.87 6.74 17.07
C ARG A 70 -28.71 6.59 18.05
N LEU A 71 -28.43 5.36 18.48
CA LEU A 71 -27.27 5.06 19.32
C LEU A 71 -25.96 5.32 18.57
N ILE A 72 -25.86 4.82 17.32
CA ILE A 72 -24.70 5.09 16.47
C ILE A 72 -24.54 6.58 16.20
N LEU A 73 -25.63 7.27 15.83
CA LEU A 73 -25.60 8.72 15.61
C LEU A 73 -25.16 9.48 16.87
N ARG A 74 -25.58 9.08 18.07
CA ARG A 74 -25.13 9.73 19.31
C ARG A 74 -23.62 9.62 19.50
N LEU A 75 -23.02 8.50 19.12
CA LEU A 75 -21.57 8.35 19.12
C LEU A 75 -20.89 9.26 18.08
N LEU A 76 -21.45 9.39 16.87
CA LEU A 76 -20.94 10.33 15.87
C LEU A 76 -21.04 11.79 16.35
N GLN A 77 -22.14 12.12 17.04
CA GLN A 77 -22.35 13.42 17.65
C GLN A 77 -21.32 13.76 18.73
N HIS A 78 -20.92 12.78 19.54
CA HIS A 78 -19.79 12.94 20.46
C HIS A 78 -18.51 13.32 19.72
N PHE A 79 -18.17 12.60 18.65
CA PHE A 79 -17.01 12.94 17.82
C PHE A 79 -17.11 14.33 17.17
N ARG A 80 -18.32 14.76 16.75
CA ARG A 80 -18.57 16.11 16.25
C ARG A 80 -18.27 17.17 17.31
N GLU A 81 -18.83 17.01 18.51
CA GLU A 81 -18.66 17.92 19.65
C GLU A 81 -17.18 18.07 20.03
N SER A 82 -16.49 16.93 20.19
CA SER A 82 -15.07 16.87 20.55
C SER A 82 -14.12 17.38 19.46
N SER A 83 -14.62 17.63 18.24
CA SER A 83 -13.79 18.08 17.11
C SER A 83 -13.52 19.59 17.08
N THR A 84 -14.22 20.35 17.92
CA THR A 84 -14.20 21.82 17.93
C THR A 84 -12.94 22.43 18.56
N GLY A 85 -12.18 21.65 19.33
CA GLY A 85 -10.95 22.05 19.99
C GLY A 85 -9.73 22.15 19.06
N ALA A 86 -8.55 22.41 19.64
CA ALA A 86 -7.30 22.41 18.90
C ALA A 86 -7.00 21.01 18.35
N ALA A 87 -6.66 20.94 17.06
CA ALA A 87 -6.31 19.70 16.37
C ALA A 87 -4.92 19.20 16.84
N ASN A 88 -4.90 18.32 17.84
CA ASN A 88 -3.69 17.63 18.31
C ASN A 88 -4.03 16.22 18.83
N SER A 89 -3.04 15.34 18.81
CA SER A 89 -3.23 13.92 19.14
C SER A 89 -3.64 13.67 20.59
N ASP A 90 -3.29 14.55 21.54
CA ASP A 90 -3.70 14.40 22.94
C ASP A 90 -5.21 14.65 23.12
N ASN A 91 -5.75 15.71 22.51
CA ASN A 91 -7.19 15.98 22.51
C ASN A 91 -7.97 14.83 21.86
N TYR A 92 -7.42 14.22 20.81
CA TYR A 92 -8.02 13.06 20.16
C TYR A 92 -8.11 11.86 21.11
N ARG A 93 -7.04 11.60 21.88
CA ARG A 93 -7.02 10.53 22.88
C ARG A 93 -8.05 10.75 23.99
N VAL A 94 -8.20 11.98 24.48
CA VAL A 94 -9.21 12.30 25.50
C VAL A 94 -10.62 12.06 24.98
N ALA A 95 -10.94 12.56 23.77
CA ALA A 95 -12.26 12.37 23.17
C ALA A 95 -12.62 10.88 23.02
N VAL A 96 -11.66 10.04 22.64
CA VAL A 96 -11.86 8.58 22.51
C VAL A 96 -12.06 7.91 23.87
N GLN A 97 -11.30 8.33 24.89
CA GLN A 97 -11.41 7.78 26.25
C GLN A 97 -12.80 8.07 26.84
N GLU A 98 -13.34 9.27 26.61
CA GLU A 98 -14.67 9.64 27.10
C GLU A 98 -15.81 8.77 26.55
N CYS A 99 -15.67 8.26 25.32
CA CYS A 99 -16.66 7.36 24.72
C CYS A 99 -16.34 5.87 24.86
N GLU A 100 -15.28 5.48 25.59
CA GLU A 100 -14.84 4.08 25.68
C GLU A 100 -15.95 3.14 26.17
N GLY A 101 -16.63 3.51 27.26
CA GLY A 101 -17.76 2.73 27.78
C GLY A 101 -18.94 2.64 26.81
N TYR A 102 -19.15 3.66 25.98
CA TYR A 102 -20.21 3.67 24.95
C TYR A 102 -19.89 2.72 23.81
N VAL A 103 -18.64 2.72 23.33
CA VAL A 103 -18.16 1.78 22.31
C VAL A 103 -18.22 0.34 22.84
N GLN A 104 -17.85 0.12 24.10
CA GLN A 104 -17.95 -1.18 24.74
C GLN A 104 -19.40 -1.71 24.80
N MET A 105 -20.37 -0.86 25.14
CA MET A 105 -21.80 -1.22 25.09
C MET A 105 -22.24 -1.64 23.67
N LEU A 106 -21.82 -0.90 22.63
CA LEU A 106 -22.13 -1.27 21.24
C LEU A 106 -21.47 -2.60 20.84
N MET A 107 -20.24 -2.86 21.31
CA MET A 107 -19.58 -4.15 21.11
C MET A 107 -20.34 -5.30 21.80
N GLU A 108 -20.86 -5.07 23.00
CA GLU A 108 -21.70 -6.06 23.70
C GLU A 108 -22.97 -6.37 22.93
N PHE A 109 -23.62 -5.37 22.32
CA PHE A 109 -24.76 -5.58 21.42
C PHE A 109 -24.37 -6.44 20.21
N ASN A 110 -23.26 -6.14 19.54
CA ASN A 110 -22.77 -6.97 18.43
C ASN A 110 -22.50 -8.44 18.86
N ASN A 111 -22.01 -8.63 20.09
CA ASN A 111 -21.72 -9.95 20.65
C ASN A 111 -22.98 -10.74 21.06
N MET A 112 -24.18 -10.14 21.06
CA MET A 112 -25.44 -10.85 21.28
C MET A 112 -25.81 -11.83 20.14
N GLY A 113 -25.14 -11.72 18.99
CA GLY A 113 -25.28 -12.64 17.86
C GLY A 113 -25.81 -11.98 16.60
N ASP A 114 -26.11 -12.81 15.60
CA ASP A 114 -26.35 -12.38 14.22
C ASP A 114 -27.50 -11.39 14.05
N LEU A 115 -28.56 -11.50 14.86
CA LEU A 115 -29.72 -10.60 14.79
C LEU A 115 -29.36 -9.16 15.15
N MET A 116 -28.62 -8.98 16.25
CA MET A 116 -28.22 -7.65 16.69
C MET A 116 -27.15 -7.07 15.77
N ARG A 117 -26.18 -7.89 15.34
CA ARG A 117 -25.21 -7.50 14.31
C ARG A 117 -25.93 -7.02 13.04
N SER A 118 -26.93 -7.75 12.57
CA SER A 118 -27.71 -7.37 11.38
C SER A 118 -28.47 -6.04 11.58
N ALA A 119 -29.03 -5.79 12.76
CA ALA A 119 -29.66 -4.50 13.05
C ALA A 119 -28.64 -3.35 13.02
N MET A 120 -27.44 -3.56 13.56
CA MET A 120 -26.34 -2.59 13.56
C MET A 120 -25.80 -2.32 12.15
N THR A 121 -25.52 -3.36 11.37
CA THR A 121 -24.96 -3.24 10.03
C THR A 121 -25.95 -2.59 9.07
N LYS A 122 -27.24 -2.97 9.13
CA LYS A 122 -28.30 -2.29 8.37
C LYS A 122 -28.42 -0.81 8.73
N ALA A 123 -28.28 -0.45 10.00
CA ALA A 123 -28.29 0.95 10.42
C ALA A 123 -27.10 1.71 9.83
N LEU A 124 -25.91 1.11 9.87
CA LEU A 124 -24.67 1.71 9.37
C LEU A 124 -24.69 1.98 7.86
N ILE A 125 -25.23 1.06 7.06
CA ILE A 125 -25.13 1.12 5.59
C ILE A 125 -26.36 1.70 4.89
N ASN A 126 -27.44 2.05 5.61
CA ASN A 126 -28.69 2.51 4.99
C ASN A 126 -28.65 4.02 4.66
N PRO A 127 -28.68 4.41 3.36
CA PRO A 127 -28.57 5.82 2.99
C PRO A 127 -29.82 6.65 3.29
N GLN A 128 -31.01 6.04 3.21
CA GLN A 128 -32.25 6.73 3.52
C GLN A 128 -32.32 7.03 5.01
N MET A 129 -31.95 6.06 5.84
CA MET A 129 -31.91 6.21 7.29
C MET A 129 -30.92 7.31 7.72
N TYR A 130 -29.73 7.36 7.12
CA TYR A 130 -28.78 8.45 7.37
C TYR A 130 -29.41 9.81 7.03
N ARG A 131 -30.01 9.94 5.83
CA ARG A 131 -30.69 11.19 5.43
C ARG A 131 -31.78 11.59 6.40
N ASP A 132 -32.64 10.67 6.82
CA ASP A 132 -33.75 10.96 7.74
C ASP A 132 -33.26 11.43 9.12
N LEU A 133 -32.06 11.00 9.54
CA LEU A 133 -31.47 11.38 10.81
C LEU A 133 -30.74 12.72 10.78
N VAL A 134 -30.03 13.02 9.68
CA VAL A 134 -29.08 14.15 9.65
C VAL A 134 -29.49 15.29 8.71
N SER A 135 -30.46 15.08 7.81
CA SER A 135 -30.82 16.10 6.82
C SER A 135 -31.86 17.09 7.36
N PRO A 136 -31.81 18.36 6.95
CA PRO A 136 -32.87 19.33 7.23
C PRO A 136 -34.16 19.00 6.44
N PRO A 137 -35.33 19.53 6.83
CA PRO A 137 -35.55 20.45 7.96
C PRO A 137 -35.53 19.74 9.31
N HIS A 138 -34.80 20.31 10.27
CA HIS A 138 -34.84 19.84 11.66
C HIS A 138 -36.08 20.40 12.38
N PRO A 139 -36.64 19.69 13.37
CA PRO A 139 -37.78 20.18 14.15
C PRO A 139 -37.47 21.51 14.85
N ASP A 140 -38.44 22.43 14.93
CA ASP A 140 -38.30 23.70 15.67
C ASP A 140 -38.36 23.46 17.19
N THR A 141 -37.29 22.86 17.71
CA THR A 141 -37.11 22.41 19.09
C THR A 141 -35.64 22.59 19.50
N GLU A 142 -35.34 22.57 20.80
CA GLU A 142 -33.95 22.58 21.29
C GLU A 142 -33.11 21.46 20.67
N TYR A 143 -33.70 20.26 20.52
CA TYR A 143 -33.05 19.13 19.85
C TYR A 143 -32.72 19.44 18.38
N GLY A 144 -33.65 20.05 17.63
CA GLY A 144 -33.40 20.41 16.24
C GLY A 144 -32.36 21.51 16.06
N ALA A 145 -32.29 22.47 16.99
CA ALA A 145 -31.21 23.46 17.03
C ALA A 145 -29.85 22.81 17.29
N TYR A 146 -29.80 21.86 18.23
CA TYR A 146 -28.62 21.04 18.49
C TYR A 146 -28.19 20.22 17.26
N MET A 147 -29.14 19.58 16.55
CA MET A 147 -28.85 18.84 15.32
C MET A 147 -28.22 19.71 14.23
N ALA A 148 -28.76 20.93 14.05
CA ALA A 148 -28.22 21.89 13.11
C ALA A 148 -26.79 22.30 13.46
N GLU A 149 -26.51 22.56 14.75
CA GLU A 149 -25.17 22.93 15.20
C GLU A 149 -24.18 21.76 15.12
N SER A 150 -24.61 20.56 15.49
CA SER A 150 -23.84 19.32 15.32
C SER A 150 -23.43 19.10 13.87
N ASN A 151 -24.34 19.32 12.90
CA ASN A 151 -24.01 19.26 11.47
C ASN A 151 -22.96 20.31 11.07
N LYS A 152 -23.01 21.53 11.59
CA LYS A 152 -21.97 22.53 11.29
C LYS A 152 -20.59 22.10 11.79
N MET A 153 -20.51 21.46 12.96
CA MET A 153 -19.25 20.91 13.48
C MET A 153 -18.70 19.83 12.55
N TYR A 154 -19.57 18.93 12.06
CA TYR A 154 -19.21 17.92 11.07
C TYR A 154 -18.71 18.54 9.75
N GLU A 155 -19.45 19.49 9.17
CA GLU A 155 -19.04 20.17 7.92
C GLU A 155 -17.67 20.85 8.06
N LYS A 156 -17.44 21.54 9.18
CA LYS A 156 -16.14 22.17 9.48
C LYS A 156 -15.02 21.13 9.59
N ALA A 157 -15.30 19.96 10.16
CA ALA A 157 -14.32 18.89 10.27
C ALA A 157 -13.99 18.29 8.89
N ILE A 158 -14.97 18.11 8.01
CA ILE A 158 -14.73 17.61 6.64
C ILE A 158 -13.82 18.57 5.88
N ASP A 159 -14.06 19.87 6.01
CA ASP A 159 -13.26 20.90 5.33
C ASP A 159 -11.80 20.94 5.81
N SER A 160 -11.48 20.36 6.98
CA SER A 160 -10.09 20.25 7.46
C SER A 160 -9.28 19.11 6.82
N PHE A 161 -9.90 18.29 5.94
CA PHE A 161 -9.25 17.17 5.27
C PHE A 161 -9.48 17.20 3.75
N PRO A 162 -8.90 18.17 3.03
CA PRO A 162 -8.95 18.19 1.57
C PRO A 162 -8.24 16.97 0.97
N ALA A 163 -8.70 16.50 -0.18
CA ALA A 163 -7.89 15.57 -0.98
C ALA A 163 -6.60 16.26 -1.45
N PRO A 164 -5.49 15.52 -1.61
CA PRO A 164 -4.32 16.05 -2.29
C PRO A 164 -4.68 16.37 -3.75
N ASP A 165 -4.10 17.42 -4.34
CA ASP A 165 -4.39 17.81 -5.73
C ASP A 165 -3.78 16.78 -6.69
N PRO A 166 -4.59 15.98 -7.39
CA PRO A 166 -4.09 14.95 -8.28
C PRO A 166 -3.77 15.54 -9.66
N PRO A 167 -2.94 14.87 -10.47
CA PRO A 167 -2.84 15.18 -11.90
C PRO A 167 -4.22 15.18 -12.56
N ASP A 168 -4.42 16.03 -13.57
CA ASP A 168 -5.74 16.26 -14.18
C ASP A 168 -6.39 14.96 -14.69
N GLU A 169 -5.58 14.03 -15.20
CA GLU A 169 -6.05 12.72 -15.68
C GLU A 169 -6.69 11.85 -14.59
N TYR A 170 -6.35 12.03 -13.30
CA TYR A 170 -6.91 11.27 -12.18
C TYR A 170 -7.97 12.04 -11.38
N ARG A 171 -8.24 13.30 -11.73
CA ARG A 171 -9.17 14.17 -10.99
C ARG A 171 -10.62 13.66 -10.98
N HIS A 172 -10.95 12.79 -11.93
CA HIS A 172 -12.26 12.14 -12.04
C HIS A 172 -12.47 10.99 -11.03
N LEU A 173 -11.41 10.51 -10.37
CA LEU A 173 -11.51 9.39 -9.44
C LEU A 173 -12.28 9.81 -8.17
N PRO A 174 -13.36 9.10 -7.77
CA PRO A 174 -14.19 9.52 -6.64
C PRO A 174 -13.43 9.66 -5.31
N ALA A 175 -12.45 8.80 -5.04
CA ALA A 175 -11.64 8.85 -3.82
C ALA A 175 -10.74 10.12 -3.74
N LEU A 176 -10.48 10.74 -4.89
CA LEU A 176 -9.70 11.98 -5.03
C LEU A 176 -10.59 13.23 -5.13
N ALA A 177 -11.91 13.09 -4.93
CA ALA A 177 -12.81 14.23 -4.90
C ALA A 177 -12.31 15.27 -3.87
N PRO A 178 -12.34 16.57 -4.19
CA PRO A 178 -11.81 17.61 -3.30
C PRO A 178 -12.40 17.56 -1.88
N ARG A 179 -13.68 17.23 -1.80
CA ARG A 179 -14.46 17.11 -0.56
C ARG A 179 -15.06 15.71 -0.45
N LEU A 180 -15.01 15.14 0.76
CA LEU A 180 -15.67 13.86 1.06
C LEU A 180 -17.19 14.03 0.96
N GLN A 181 -17.87 12.99 0.46
CA GLN A 181 -19.32 12.91 0.42
C GLN A 181 -19.74 11.67 1.21
N HIS A 182 -20.48 11.86 2.29
CA HIS A 182 -20.97 10.78 3.13
C HIS A 182 -22.47 10.60 2.91
N ASN A 183 -22.88 9.36 2.66
CA ASN A 183 -24.28 9.02 2.38
C ASN A 183 -24.88 8.09 3.43
N THR A 184 -24.05 7.55 4.31
CA THR A 184 -24.41 6.57 5.33
C THR A 184 -23.77 6.91 6.67
N LEU A 185 -24.30 6.36 7.77
CA LEU A 185 -23.66 6.48 9.08
C LEU A 185 -22.24 5.89 9.05
N LEU A 186 -22.02 4.82 8.28
CA LEU A 186 -20.70 4.20 8.11
C LEU A 186 -19.68 5.14 7.47
N ASP A 187 -20.08 5.88 6.44
CA ASP A 187 -19.21 6.84 5.76
C ASP A 187 -18.64 7.88 6.74
N GLU A 188 -19.54 8.43 7.55
CA GLU A 188 -19.17 9.39 8.58
C GLU A 188 -18.37 8.73 9.72
N PHE A 189 -18.72 7.51 10.13
CA PHE A 189 -17.97 6.78 11.17
C PHE A 189 -16.52 6.57 10.76
N ILE A 190 -16.26 6.18 9.51
CA ILE A 190 -14.89 6.00 9.02
C ILE A 190 -14.12 7.30 8.98
N PHE A 191 -14.77 8.40 8.60
CA PHE A 191 -14.15 9.71 8.68
C PHE A 191 -13.72 10.08 10.10
N TRP A 192 -14.57 9.85 11.10
CA TRP A 192 -14.20 10.12 12.49
C TRP A 192 -13.10 9.17 12.98
N THR A 193 -13.14 7.90 12.57
CA THR A 193 -12.07 6.93 12.86
C THR A 193 -10.74 7.44 12.32
N PHE A 194 -10.72 7.94 11.10
CA PHE A 194 -9.57 8.53 10.45
C PHE A 194 -9.09 9.82 11.15
N LYS A 195 -9.99 10.77 11.43
CA LYS A 195 -9.67 12.06 12.06
C LYS A 195 -9.12 11.90 13.47
N TYR A 196 -9.60 10.90 14.22
CA TYR A 196 -9.14 10.58 15.57
C TYR A 196 -7.99 9.56 15.60
N GLU A 197 -7.24 9.44 14.49
CA GLU A 197 -6.01 8.63 14.42
C GLU A 197 -6.25 7.12 14.71
N PHE A 198 -7.29 6.57 14.08
CA PHE A 198 -7.69 5.16 14.13
C PHE A 198 -7.72 4.60 15.56
N PRO A 199 -8.63 5.08 16.44
CA PRO A 199 -8.66 4.62 17.83
C PRO A 199 -8.90 3.12 17.92
N GLN A 200 -8.12 2.39 18.73
CA GLN A 200 -8.13 0.93 18.73
C GLN A 200 -9.51 0.33 19.06
N ASN A 201 -10.21 0.88 20.04
CA ASN A 201 -11.56 0.43 20.43
C ASN A 201 -12.58 0.63 19.30
N VAL A 202 -12.51 1.76 18.59
CA VAL A 202 -13.36 2.07 17.42
C VAL A 202 -13.04 1.14 16.26
N VAL A 203 -11.75 0.95 15.96
CA VAL A 203 -11.30 0.02 14.91
C VAL A 203 -11.78 -1.40 15.24
N CYS A 204 -11.59 -1.87 16.47
CA CYS A 204 -12.10 -3.17 16.91
C CYS A 204 -13.61 -3.28 16.76
N PHE A 205 -14.37 -2.25 17.15
CA PHE A 205 -15.82 -2.23 16.98
C PHE A 205 -16.23 -2.40 15.52
N LEU A 206 -15.64 -1.61 14.61
CA LEU A 206 -15.93 -1.68 13.18
C LEU A 206 -15.56 -3.04 12.57
N LEU A 207 -14.43 -3.62 12.97
CA LEU A 207 -13.95 -4.92 12.47
C LEU A 207 -14.77 -6.10 13.01
N ASN A 208 -15.35 -6.00 14.20
CA ASN A 208 -16.18 -7.07 14.78
C ASN A 208 -17.50 -7.33 14.04
N MET A 209 -17.88 -6.43 13.12
CA MET A 209 -19.06 -6.57 12.28
C MET A 209 -18.76 -7.18 10.89
N LEU A 210 -17.49 -7.46 10.58
CA LEU A 210 -17.06 -8.07 9.31
C LEU A 210 -17.70 -9.42 8.93
N PRO A 211 -18.24 -10.24 9.85
CA PRO A 211 -18.99 -11.43 9.44
C PRO A 211 -20.19 -11.12 8.53
N ASP A 212 -20.78 -9.93 8.62
CA ASP A 212 -21.81 -9.45 7.69
C ASP A 212 -21.14 -8.97 6.38
N GLN A 213 -21.45 -9.67 5.28
CA GLN A 213 -20.76 -9.47 4.00
C GLN A 213 -21.14 -8.17 3.30
N ASP A 214 -22.41 -7.75 3.41
CA ASP A 214 -22.88 -6.49 2.81
C ASP A 214 -22.19 -5.32 3.53
N TYR A 215 -22.11 -5.39 4.85
CA TYR A 215 -21.34 -4.43 5.64
C TYR A 215 -19.85 -4.45 5.31
N LYS A 216 -19.21 -5.63 5.22
CA LYS A 216 -17.78 -5.77 4.86
C LYS A 216 -17.49 -5.08 3.53
N GLU A 217 -18.35 -5.25 2.53
CA GLU A 217 -18.19 -4.56 1.25
C GLU A 217 -18.30 -3.04 1.40
N HIS A 218 -19.32 -2.52 2.09
CA HIS A 218 -19.47 -1.08 2.29
C HIS A 218 -18.30 -0.49 3.08
N LEU A 219 -17.86 -1.15 4.16
CA LEU A 219 -16.73 -0.72 4.98
C LEU A 219 -15.45 -0.61 4.15
N THR A 220 -15.14 -1.63 3.35
CA THR A 220 -13.96 -1.60 2.48
C THR A 220 -14.05 -0.47 1.45
N ARG A 221 -15.21 -0.30 0.80
CA ARG A 221 -15.42 0.78 -0.18
C ARG A 221 -15.25 2.16 0.47
N THR A 222 -15.86 2.39 1.62
CA THR A 222 -15.74 3.64 2.38
C THR A 222 -14.29 3.89 2.77
N PHE A 223 -13.53 2.88 3.20
CA PHE A 223 -12.11 3.02 3.50
C PHE A 223 -11.32 3.49 2.28
N VAL A 224 -11.58 2.93 1.09
CA VAL A 224 -10.97 3.37 -0.18
C VAL A 224 -11.28 4.85 -0.48
N MET A 225 -12.50 5.31 -0.24
CA MET A 225 -12.89 6.71 -0.46
C MET A 225 -12.13 7.70 0.44
N HIS A 226 -11.62 7.26 1.59
CA HIS A 226 -10.82 8.07 2.50
C HIS A 226 -9.30 7.92 2.27
N TYR A 227 -8.87 6.91 1.51
CA TYR A 227 -7.49 6.47 1.42
C TYR A 227 -6.50 7.58 1.04
N ALA A 228 -6.88 8.42 0.07
CA ALA A 228 -6.03 9.51 -0.42
C ALA A 228 -5.68 10.56 0.65
N ARG A 229 -6.38 10.57 1.79
CA ARG A 229 -6.15 11.48 2.90
C ARG A 229 -5.36 10.86 4.04
N ILE A 230 -5.13 9.54 4.03
CA ILE A 230 -4.30 8.83 5.02
C ILE A 230 -2.90 9.45 5.15
N PRO A 231 -2.19 9.81 4.05
CA PRO A 231 -0.93 10.53 4.16
C PRO A 231 -0.97 11.79 5.03
N LEU A 232 -2.04 12.59 4.91
CA LEU A 232 -2.18 13.83 5.65
C LEU A 232 -2.25 13.59 7.16
N VAL A 233 -2.89 12.51 7.62
CA VAL A 233 -2.97 12.19 9.05
C VAL A 233 -1.66 11.59 9.55
N LEU A 234 -1.01 10.73 8.76
CA LEU A 234 0.29 10.14 9.11
C LEU A 234 1.39 11.21 9.25
N GLU A 235 1.44 12.17 8.32
CA GLU A 235 2.42 13.27 8.34
C GLU A 235 2.26 14.20 9.56
N ASN A 236 1.04 14.36 10.07
CA ASN A 236 0.68 15.31 11.13
C ASN A 236 0.54 14.69 12.53
N SER A 237 0.47 13.36 12.66
CA SER A 237 0.33 12.70 13.95
C SER A 237 1.55 12.93 14.85
N ALA A 238 1.34 12.99 16.17
CA ALA A 238 2.42 13.03 17.16
C ALA A 238 3.08 11.66 17.39
N ASP A 239 2.40 10.56 17.01
CA ASP A 239 2.87 9.17 17.14
C ASP A 239 2.57 8.37 15.86
N PRO A 240 3.32 8.61 14.77
CA PRO A 240 3.07 7.94 13.48
C PRO A 240 3.29 6.44 13.52
N GLU A 241 4.15 5.92 14.41
CA GLU A 241 4.40 4.48 14.52
C GLU A 241 3.15 3.74 14.99
N THR A 242 2.54 4.19 16.09
CA THR A 242 1.29 3.58 16.59
C THR A 242 0.17 3.74 15.56
N LEU A 243 0.00 4.94 14.99
CA LEU A 243 -1.01 5.20 13.97
C LEU A 243 -0.83 4.27 12.74
N SER A 244 0.40 4.13 12.25
CA SER A 244 0.73 3.28 11.11
C SER A 244 0.31 1.83 11.33
N ASN A 245 0.61 1.29 12.52
CA ASN A 245 0.21 -0.06 12.89
C ASN A 245 -1.32 -0.23 12.90
N ARG A 246 -2.08 0.77 13.34
CA ARG A 246 -3.54 0.71 13.38
C ARG A 246 -4.18 0.81 12.00
N VAL A 247 -3.62 1.66 11.13
CA VAL A 247 -4.04 1.74 9.72
C VAL A 247 -3.85 0.39 9.05
N VAL A 248 -2.65 -0.20 9.16
CA VAL A 248 -2.35 -1.52 8.58
C VAL A 248 -3.22 -2.62 9.19
N HIS A 249 -3.40 -2.61 10.51
CA HIS A 249 -4.27 -3.59 11.18
C HIS A 249 -5.71 -3.56 10.64
N MET A 250 -6.24 -2.38 10.32
CA MET A 250 -7.56 -2.27 9.71
C MET A 250 -7.54 -2.70 8.24
N SER A 251 -6.65 -2.15 7.43
CA SER A 251 -6.60 -2.38 5.98
C SER A 251 -6.34 -3.83 5.60
N VAL A 252 -5.49 -4.57 6.34
CA VAL A 252 -5.24 -5.99 6.07
C VAL A 252 -6.53 -6.81 6.20
N GLN A 253 -7.42 -6.49 7.13
CA GLN A 253 -8.70 -7.19 7.29
C GLN A 253 -9.65 -6.90 6.12
N LEU A 254 -9.53 -5.72 5.51
CA LEU A 254 -10.39 -5.27 4.40
C LEU A 254 -9.92 -5.81 3.04
N PHE A 255 -8.60 -5.85 2.82
CA PHE A 255 -7.99 -6.20 1.52
C PHE A 255 -7.50 -7.66 1.42
N SER A 256 -7.61 -8.46 2.48
CA SER A 256 -7.24 -9.90 2.44
C SER A 256 -8.15 -10.74 1.54
N ASN A 257 -9.39 -10.32 1.27
CA ASN A 257 -10.30 -11.03 0.39
C ASN A 257 -10.03 -10.63 -1.08
N GLU A 258 -9.50 -11.57 -1.87
CA GLU A 258 -9.16 -11.35 -3.29
C GLU A 258 -10.34 -10.80 -4.10
N ALA A 259 -11.53 -11.38 -3.96
CA ALA A 259 -12.70 -10.98 -4.74
C ALA A 259 -13.15 -9.55 -4.41
N LEU A 260 -13.08 -9.14 -3.14
CA LEU A 260 -13.42 -7.78 -2.72
C LEU A 260 -12.33 -6.77 -3.10
N ALA A 261 -11.05 -7.14 -2.94
CA ALA A 261 -9.93 -6.32 -3.39
C ALA A 261 -10.01 -6.08 -4.90
N LEU A 262 -10.26 -7.13 -5.68
CA LEU A 262 -10.44 -7.05 -7.13
C LEU A 262 -11.60 -6.13 -7.52
N ARG A 263 -12.76 -6.21 -6.83
CA ARG A 263 -13.87 -5.27 -7.05
C ARG A 263 -13.46 -3.82 -6.76
N CYS A 264 -12.71 -3.57 -5.69
CA CYS A 264 -12.23 -2.23 -5.37
C CYS A 264 -11.24 -1.69 -6.41
N VAL A 265 -10.35 -2.54 -6.95
CA VAL A 265 -9.45 -2.17 -8.04
C VAL A 265 -10.24 -1.80 -9.29
N GLN A 266 -11.24 -2.60 -9.68
CA GLN A 266 -12.00 -2.40 -10.90
C GLN A 266 -13.00 -1.24 -10.82
N GLN A 267 -13.64 -1.02 -9.67
CA GLN A 267 -14.75 -0.06 -9.53
C GLN A 267 -14.33 1.26 -8.88
N LEU A 268 -13.31 1.24 -8.03
CA LEU A 268 -12.84 2.41 -7.27
C LEU A 268 -11.40 2.79 -7.63
N HIS A 269 -10.79 2.13 -8.62
CA HIS A 269 -9.42 2.37 -9.05
C HIS A 269 -8.41 2.30 -7.90
N LEU A 270 -8.58 1.34 -6.98
CA LEU A 270 -7.80 1.25 -5.74
C LEU A 270 -6.28 1.36 -5.94
N LEU A 271 -5.72 0.67 -6.95
CA LEU A 271 -4.28 0.75 -7.21
C LEU A 271 -3.82 2.16 -7.60
N HIS A 272 -4.60 2.88 -8.42
CA HIS A 272 -4.30 4.27 -8.79
C HIS A 272 -4.31 5.16 -7.55
N VAL A 273 -5.32 4.99 -6.69
CA VAL A 273 -5.43 5.75 -5.43
C VAL A 273 -4.22 5.47 -4.53
N MET A 274 -3.81 4.20 -4.38
CA MET A 274 -2.66 3.81 -3.55
C MET A 274 -1.34 4.39 -4.08
N VAL A 275 -1.03 4.15 -5.36
CA VAL A 275 0.24 4.60 -5.97
C VAL A 275 0.30 6.13 -5.98
N LEU A 276 -0.79 6.80 -6.33
CA LEU A 276 -0.83 8.26 -6.34
C LEU A 276 -0.65 8.85 -4.94
N SER A 277 -1.30 8.26 -3.92
CA SER A 277 -1.15 8.72 -2.53
C SER A 277 0.28 8.61 -2.04
N LEU A 278 0.97 7.51 -2.37
CA LEU A 278 2.37 7.29 -2.04
C LEU A 278 3.27 8.28 -2.80
N ARG A 279 3.04 8.44 -4.11
CA ARG A 279 3.80 9.36 -4.96
C ARG A 279 3.68 10.81 -4.48
N LEU A 280 2.47 11.27 -4.13
CA LEU A 280 2.24 12.63 -3.65
C LEU A 280 2.84 12.87 -2.26
N MET A 281 2.81 11.88 -1.36
CA MET A 281 3.50 11.96 -0.06
C MET A 281 5.02 12.14 -0.26
N MET A 282 5.63 11.28 -1.09
CA MET A 282 7.07 11.28 -1.31
C MET A 282 7.55 12.45 -2.17
N GLY A 283 6.72 12.93 -3.11
CA GLY A 283 7.01 14.08 -3.95
C GLY A 283 7.24 15.38 -3.17
N LYS A 284 6.67 15.51 -1.97
CA LYS A 284 6.85 16.68 -1.08
C LYS A 284 8.26 16.79 -0.49
N ILE A 285 9.02 15.70 -0.49
CA ILE A 285 10.32 15.59 0.18
C ILE A 285 11.48 15.37 -0.80
N LEU A 286 11.30 15.74 -2.07
CA LEU A 286 12.35 15.62 -3.06
C LEU A 286 13.49 16.64 -2.83
N VAL A 287 14.72 16.18 -3.04
CA VAL A 287 15.95 16.98 -3.05
C VAL A 287 16.71 16.70 -4.33
N GLN A 288 17.43 17.69 -4.85
CA GLN A 288 18.25 17.51 -6.04
C GLN A 288 19.32 16.44 -5.78
N ASN A 289 19.48 15.53 -6.74
CA ASN A 289 20.49 14.50 -6.68
C ASN A 289 21.90 15.10 -6.82
N ILE A 290 22.84 14.60 -6.02
CA ILE A 290 24.22 15.10 -5.99
C ILE A 290 25.23 14.13 -6.64
N MET A 291 24.76 13.07 -7.31
CA MET A 291 25.67 12.23 -8.10
C MET A 291 26.05 12.94 -9.41
N HIS A 292 27.25 12.67 -9.91
CA HIS A 292 27.74 13.21 -11.19
C HIS A 292 27.84 14.74 -11.20
N ASP A 293 27.87 15.34 -12.38
CA ASP A 293 28.04 16.79 -12.58
C ASP A 293 26.82 17.58 -12.06
N PRO A 294 26.95 18.37 -10.98
CA PRO A 294 25.83 19.11 -10.41
C PRO A 294 25.24 20.17 -11.33
N GLU A 295 26.01 20.71 -12.30
CA GLU A 295 25.53 21.75 -13.20
C GLU A 295 24.60 21.20 -14.30
N LYS A 296 24.71 19.90 -14.58
CA LYS A 296 23.94 19.22 -15.62
C LYS A 296 22.93 18.22 -15.06
N ASN A 297 23.08 17.84 -13.80
CA ASN A 297 22.16 16.93 -13.12
C ASN A 297 20.88 17.66 -12.71
N PHE A 298 19.76 17.26 -13.30
CA PHE A 298 18.42 17.75 -12.97
C PHE A 298 17.53 16.67 -12.32
N HIS A 299 18.10 15.53 -11.95
CA HIS A 299 17.40 14.44 -11.27
C HIS A 299 17.09 14.81 -9.81
N TYR A 300 15.90 14.44 -9.35
CA TYR A 300 15.46 14.64 -7.96
C TYR A 300 15.17 13.30 -7.29
N VAL A 301 15.53 13.19 -6.02
CA VAL A 301 15.39 11.97 -5.23
C VAL A 301 14.79 12.27 -3.86
N ILE A 302 14.24 11.24 -3.22
CA ILE A 302 13.67 11.35 -1.87
C ILE A 302 14.75 11.71 -0.84
N ASP A 303 14.50 12.76 -0.06
CA ASP A 303 15.33 13.15 1.08
C ASP A 303 15.06 12.21 2.28
N CYS A 304 15.96 11.24 2.45
CA CYS A 304 15.91 10.24 3.52
C CYS A 304 16.10 10.84 4.93
N THR A 305 16.39 12.14 5.05
CA THR A 305 16.53 12.81 6.34
C THR A 305 15.21 13.37 6.89
N LYS A 306 14.16 13.42 6.05
CA LYS A 306 12.85 13.94 6.44
C LYS A 306 12.10 13.00 7.37
N ARG A 307 11.18 13.58 8.14
CA ARG A 307 10.32 12.89 9.11
C ARG A 307 9.57 11.71 8.49
N VAL A 308 8.96 11.91 7.32
CA VAL A 308 8.23 10.87 6.57
C VAL A 308 9.05 9.59 6.39
N MET A 309 10.36 9.73 6.18
CA MET A 309 11.29 8.61 6.01
C MET A 309 11.75 8.04 7.35
N LYS A 310 12.18 8.91 8.27
CA LYS A 310 12.74 8.52 9.58
C LYS A 310 11.72 7.86 10.51
N GLU A 311 10.47 8.33 10.49
CA GLU A 311 9.36 7.81 11.32
C GLU A 311 8.49 6.82 10.54
N HIS A 312 8.97 6.33 9.39
CA HIS A 312 8.34 5.26 8.61
C HIS A 312 6.89 5.54 8.18
N CYS A 313 6.51 6.82 8.04
CA CYS A 313 5.13 7.25 7.77
C CYS A 313 4.56 6.72 6.45
N TYR A 314 5.39 6.35 5.48
CA TYR A 314 4.96 5.78 4.19
C TYR A 314 4.57 4.31 4.28
N TRP A 315 4.98 3.61 5.33
CA TRP A 315 4.88 2.16 5.45
C TRP A 315 3.45 1.62 5.31
N PRO A 316 2.40 2.26 5.90
CA PRO A 316 1.03 1.75 5.72
C PRO A 316 0.60 1.67 4.26
N LEU A 317 0.99 2.66 3.45
CA LEU A 317 0.63 2.69 2.03
C LEU A 317 1.34 1.58 1.24
N VAL A 318 2.63 1.37 1.53
CA VAL A 318 3.44 0.33 0.90
C VAL A 318 2.97 -1.07 1.32
N SER A 319 2.66 -1.26 2.61
CA SER A 319 2.13 -2.50 3.15
C SER A 319 0.81 -2.89 2.49
N ASP A 320 -0.12 -1.94 2.38
CA ASP A 320 -1.41 -2.15 1.73
C ASP A 320 -1.28 -2.48 0.24
N PHE A 321 -0.42 -1.74 -0.47
CA PHE A 321 -0.15 -2.00 -1.88
C PHE A 321 0.41 -3.40 -2.09
N ASN A 322 1.39 -3.82 -1.28
CA ASN A 322 1.94 -5.18 -1.30
C ASN A 322 0.88 -6.24 -0.97
N ASN A 323 0.02 -5.99 0.02
CA ASN A 323 -1.05 -6.91 0.39
C ASN A 323 -2.01 -7.12 -0.79
N VAL A 324 -2.40 -6.04 -1.47
CA VAL A 324 -3.29 -6.10 -2.63
C VAL A 324 -2.61 -6.78 -3.83
N LEU A 325 -1.32 -6.53 -4.07
CA LEU A 325 -0.55 -7.18 -5.14
C LEU A 325 -0.25 -8.65 -4.89
N SER A 326 -0.39 -9.14 -3.66
CA SER A 326 -0.25 -10.58 -3.36
C SER A 326 -1.34 -11.45 -4.01
N HIS A 327 -2.45 -10.83 -4.43
CA HIS A 327 -3.50 -11.49 -5.18
C HIS A 327 -3.17 -11.56 -6.67
N LYS A 328 -3.09 -12.76 -7.23
CA LYS A 328 -2.72 -12.97 -8.64
C LYS A 328 -3.61 -12.17 -9.59
N SER A 329 -4.92 -12.14 -9.36
CA SER A 329 -5.85 -11.39 -10.24
C SER A 329 -5.57 -9.89 -10.25
N VAL A 330 -5.20 -9.32 -9.11
CA VAL A 330 -4.88 -7.89 -8.99
C VAL A 330 -3.52 -7.57 -9.57
N ALA A 331 -2.48 -8.38 -9.30
CA ALA A 331 -1.15 -8.20 -9.88
C ALA A 331 -1.18 -8.23 -11.42
N LEU A 332 -2.00 -9.09 -12.01
CA LEU A 332 -2.16 -9.14 -13.47
C LEU A 332 -2.86 -7.89 -14.01
N LEU A 333 -3.85 -7.32 -13.31
CA LEU A 333 -4.45 -6.05 -13.70
C LEU A 333 -3.46 -4.90 -13.60
N PHE A 334 -2.65 -4.85 -12.53
CA PHE A 334 -1.59 -3.86 -12.38
C PHE A 334 -0.65 -3.85 -13.60
N LEU A 335 -0.16 -5.03 -13.99
CA LEU A 335 0.73 -5.20 -15.14
C LEU A 335 0.07 -4.93 -16.49
N GLN A 336 -1.27 -4.99 -16.55
CA GLN A 336 -2.03 -4.78 -17.77
C GLN A 336 -2.35 -3.31 -18.05
N ASP A 337 -2.17 -2.42 -17.06
CA ASP A 337 -2.51 -1.01 -17.15
C ASP A 337 -1.24 -0.16 -17.39
N ASP A 338 -1.12 0.44 -18.58
CA ASP A 338 0.07 1.22 -18.95
C ASP A 338 0.21 2.50 -18.10
N ALA A 339 -0.90 3.18 -17.78
CA ALA A 339 -0.86 4.42 -17.00
C ALA A 339 -0.43 4.14 -15.56
N LEU A 340 -0.89 3.02 -15.01
CA LEU A 340 -0.55 2.61 -13.66
C LEU A 340 0.90 2.12 -13.54
N VAL A 341 1.40 1.40 -14.55
CA VAL A 341 2.83 1.05 -14.66
C VAL A 341 3.66 2.32 -14.76
N ASP A 342 3.27 3.27 -15.62
CA ASP A 342 3.97 4.54 -15.77
C ASP A 342 4.07 5.31 -14.45
N MET A 343 2.94 5.52 -13.75
CA MET A 343 2.90 6.15 -12.43
C MET A 343 3.78 5.43 -11.39
N TRP A 344 3.83 4.10 -11.44
CA TRP A 344 4.71 3.31 -10.58
C TRP A 344 6.19 3.57 -10.89
N PHE A 345 6.57 3.65 -12.16
CA PHE A 345 7.94 3.92 -12.57
C PHE A 345 8.37 5.38 -12.30
N GLU A 346 7.45 6.34 -12.37
CA GLU A 346 7.70 7.70 -11.86
C GLU A 346 8.05 7.68 -10.37
N PHE A 347 7.30 6.91 -9.57
CA PHE A 347 7.59 6.73 -8.15
C PHE A 347 8.96 6.05 -7.93
N LEU A 348 9.26 4.96 -8.63
CA LEU A 348 10.56 4.28 -8.55
C LEU A 348 11.74 5.21 -8.91
N SER A 349 11.52 6.16 -9.82
CA SER A 349 12.52 7.14 -10.22
C SER A 349 12.90 8.09 -9.08
N MET A 350 11.97 8.38 -8.16
CA MET A 350 12.26 9.17 -6.95
C MET A 350 13.20 8.44 -5.96
N LEU A 351 13.26 7.11 -6.04
CA LEU A 351 14.16 6.25 -5.26
C LEU A 351 15.49 5.99 -6.00
N GLN A 352 15.50 6.13 -7.33
CA GLN A 352 16.66 5.86 -8.18
C GLN A 352 17.81 6.83 -7.89
N GLY A 353 18.85 6.33 -7.22
CA GLY A 353 20.04 7.10 -6.87
C GLY A 353 19.90 7.91 -5.58
N MET A 354 18.90 7.62 -4.73
CA MET A 354 18.72 8.30 -3.43
C MET A 354 19.85 8.02 -2.44
N ASN A 355 19.90 8.76 -1.32
CA ASN A 355 20.88 8.59 -0.23
C ASN A 355 22.33 8.44 -0.74
N VAL A 356 22.79 9.46 -1.48
CA VAL A 356 24.13 9.48 -2.06
C VAL A 356 25.19 9.56 -0.97
N ASN A 357 26.15 8.65 -1.01
CA ASN A 357 27.25 8.56 -0.07
C ASN A 357 28.51 9.17 -0.65
N VAL A 358 29.26 9.86 0.22
CA VAL A 358 30.59 10.37 -0.09
C VAL A 358 31.62 9.37 0.42
N ARG A 359 32.54 8.97 -0.45
CA ARG A 359 33.60 8.01 -0.12
C ARG A 359 34.68 8.68 0.71
N GLU A 360 34.86 8.22 1.95
CA GLU A 360 36.01 8.57 2.78
C GLU A 360 37.24 7.74 2.41
N THR A 361 38.36 8.39 2.13
CA THR A 361 39.63 7.74 1.72
C THR A 361 40.75 7.82 2.77
N GLY A 362 40.52 8.53 3.88
CA GLY A 362 41.50 8.78 4.93
C GLY A 362 41.33 7.91 6.17
N GLY A 363 40.27 8.17 6.95
CA GLY A 363 40.02 7.57 8.27
C GLY A 363 38.78 6.67 8.33
N HIS A 364 38.60 6.00 9.47
CA HIS A 364 37.41 5.20 9.77
C HIS A 364 36.20 6.11 10.07
N ILE A 365 35.02 5.76 9.56
CA ILE A 365 33.76 6.45 9.86
C ILE A 365 33.25 5.93 11.21
N GLU A 366 33.33 6.73 12.27
CA GLU A 366 32.94 6.32 13.63
C GLU A 366 31.43 6.13 13.80
N PHE A 367 30.60 6.88 13.06
CA PHE A 367 29.14 6.85 13.16
C PHE A 367 28.50 6.93 11.78
N GLU A 368 27.57 6.02 11.50
CA GLU A 368 26.78 6.05 10.27
C GLU A 368 25.61 7.05 10.39
N PRO A 369 25.26 7.79 9.33
CA PRO A 369 24.08 8.64 9.31
C PRO A 369 22.80 7.82 9.53
N SER A 370 21.86 8.35 10.31
CA SER A 370 20.55 7.71 10.55
C SER A 370 19.69 7.53 9.28
N SER A 371 20.04 8.22 8.19
CA SER A 371 19.38 8.07 6.88
C SER A 371 19.65 6.71 6.22
N TYR A 372 20.70 5.99 6.61
CA TYR A 372 21.04 4.68 6.03
C TYR A 372 19.90 3.67 6.20
N TYR A 373 19.47 3.47 7.45
CA TYR A 373 18.37 2.54 7.75
C TYR A 373 17.11 2.95 6.99
N SER A 374 16.76 4.23 7.01
CA SER A 374 15.55 4.75 6.35
C SER A 374 15.57 4.50 4.84
N ALA A 375 16.72 4.69 4.18
CA ALA A 375 16.88 4.49 2.75
C ALA A 375 16.80 3.02 2.34
N PHE A 376 17.51 2.13 3.05
CA PHE A 376 17.48 0.69 2.77
C PHE A 376 16.12 0.07 3.04
N SER A 377 15.48 0.40 4.17
CA SER A 377 14.13 -0.08 4.49
C SER A 377 13.13 0.40 3.44
N CYS A 378 13.19 1.68 3.04
CA CYS A 378 12.29 2.21 2.03
C CYS A 378 12.44 1.51 0.69
N GLU A 379 13.67 1.34 0.19
CA GLU A 379 13.84 0.67 -1.09
C GLU A 379 13.42 -0.81 -1.05
N LEU A 380 13.75 -1.49 0.03
CA LEU A 380 13.39 -2.90 0.22
C LEU A 380 11.87 -3.06 0.21
N GLU A 381 11.16 -2.26 0.99
CA GLU A 381 9.72 -2.39 1.20
C GLU A 381 8.90 -1.78 0.06
N ALA A 382 9.26 -0.58 -0.39
CA ALA A 382 8.50 0.20 -1.37
C ALA A 382 8.87 -0.11 -2.82
N ALA A 383 10.02 -0.75 -3.08
CA ALA A 383 10.46 -1.07 -4.43
C ALA A 383 10.63 -2.58 -4.64
N ALA A 384 11.47 -3.23 -3.82
CA ALA A 384 11.85 -4.61 -4.04
C ALA A 384 10.73 -5.60 -3.70
N TYR A 385 10.01 -5.44 -2.58
CA TYR A 385 8.88 -6.32 -2.25
C TYR A 385 7.76 -6.29 -3.28
N PRO A 386 7.27 -5.13 -3.78
CA PRO A 386 6.28 -5.10 -4.86
C PRO A 386 6.80 -5.78 -6.13
N MET A 387 8.07 -5.56 -6.48
CA MET A 387 8.73 -6.19 -7.63
C MET A 387 8.64 -7.72 -7.54
N TRP A 388 9.05 -8.28 -6.41
CA TRP A 388 9.04 -9.73 -6.20
C TRP A 388 7.63 -10.29 -6.07
N SER A 389 6.70 -9.57 -5.43
CA SER A 389 5.30 -9.96 -5.31
C SER A 389 4.66 -10.11 -6.69
N VAL A 390 4.82 -9.11 -7.57
CA VAL A 390 4.31 -9.17 -8.94
C VAL A 390 5.00 -10.25 -9.75
N LEU A 391 6.34 -10.35 -9.66
CA LEU A 391 7.11 -11.33 -10.42
C LEU A 391 6.77 -12.78 -10.04
N ALA A 392 6.46 -13.04 -8.77
CA ALA A 392 6.06 -14.37 -8.28
C ALA A 392 4.80 -14.91 -8.97
N HIS A 393 3.96 -14.04 -9.52
CA HIS A 393 2.78 -14.43 -10.29
C HIS A 393 3.08 -14.72 -11.77
N LEU A 394 4.26 -14.35 -12.28
CA LEU A 394 4.65 -14.50 -13.68
C LEU A 394 5.51 -15.75 -13.90
N THR A 395 4.87 -16.91 -13.92
CA THR A 395 5.58 -18.21 -14.00
C THR A 395 5.39 -18.98 -15.30
N GLU A 396 4.56 -18.47 -16.21
CA GLU A 396 4.10 -19.17 -17.41
C GLU A 396 4.49 -18.41 -18.68
N PRO A 397 4.74 -19.09 -19.82
CA PRO A 397 5.03 -18.43 -21.09
C PRO A 397 3.93 -17.45 -21.56
N ALA A 398 2.67 -17.68 -21.15
CA ALA A 398 1.56 -16.79 -21.45
C ALA A 398 1.73 -15.37 -20.84
N HIS A 399 2.53 -15.23 -19.78
CA HIS A 399 2.82 -13.97 -19.13
C HIS A 399 3.95 -13.16 -19.80
N ALA A 400 4.64 -13.72 -20.80
CA ALA A 400 5.75 -13.06 -21.50
C ALA A 400 5.44 -11.64 -22.01
N PRO A 401 4.23 -11.32 -22.53
CA PRO A 401 3.90 -9.95 -22.94
C PRO A 401 3.92 -8.95 -21.77
N LEU A 402 3.50 -9.35 -20.57
CA LEU A 402 3.49 -8.49 -19.38
C LEU A 402 4.91 -8.21 -18.91
N ALA A 403 5.77 -9.23 -18.85
CA ALA A 403 7.18 -9.03 -18.51
C ALA A 403 7.88 -8.12 -19.52
N ARG A 404 7.57 -8.25 -20.81
CA ARG A 404 8.09 -7.36 -21.86
C ARG A 404 7.69 -5.90 -21.63
N ARG A 405 6.45 -5.64 -21.20
CA ARG A 405 5.98 -4.28 -20.88
C ARG A 405 6.80 -3.66 -19.75
N ILE A 406 7.03 -4.40 -18.67
CA ILE A 406 7.84 -3.91 -17.54
C ILE A 406 9.31 -3.70 -17.92
N VAL A 407 9.89 -4.59 -18.74
CA VAL A 407 11.23 -4.39 -19.29
C VAL A 407 11.30 -3.12 -20.14
N ALA A 408 10.31 -2.88 -21.00
CA ALA A 408 10.26 -1.68 -21.83
C ALA A 408 10.13 -0.40 -20.98
N ALA A 409 9.23 -0.39 -19.99
CA ALA A 409 9.08 0.72 -19.04
C ALA A 409 10.39 0.99 -18.29
N ALA A 410 11.02 -0.05 -17.73
CA ALA A 410 12.31 0.08 -17.04
C ALA A 410 13.39 0.66 -17.95
N LEU A 411 13.48 0.24 -19.21
CA LEU A 411 14.44 0.78 -20.16
C LEU A 411 14.18 2.25 -20.50
N GLY A 412 12.92 2.65 -20.66
CA GLY A 412 12.53 4.05 -20.89
C GLY A 412 12.98 4.95 -19.73
N TYR A 413 12.53 4.63 -18.51
CA TYR A 413 12.88 5.40 -17.32
C TYR A 413 14.36 5.37 -16.97
N LEU A 414 15.06 4.28 -17.28
CA LEU A 414 16.52 4.22 -17.14
C LEU A 414 17.23 5.14 -18.13
N GLN A 415 16.76 5.23 -19.38
CA GLN A 415 17.29 6.16 -20.36
C GLN A 415 17.07 7.61 -19.90
N ASP A 416 15.85 7.95 -19.49
CA ASP A 416 15.52 9.29 -18.97
C ASP A 416 16.37 9.64 -17.75
N TRP A 417 16.56 8.70 -16.84
CA TRP A 417 17.41 8.88 -15.67
C TRP A 417 18.89 9.07 -16.04
N LEU A 418 19.42 8.30 -17.00
CA LEU A 418 20.80 8.45 -17.47
C LEU A 418 21.03 9.83 -18.09
N ASP A 419 20.05 10.33 -18.83
CA ASP A 419 20.07 11.68 -19.40
C ASP A 419 19.96 12.74 -18.30
N ALA A 420 19.12 12.51 -17.28
CA ALA A 420 18.93 13.41 -16.14
C ALA A 420 20.18 13.59 -15.26
N VAL A 421 21.07 12.61 -15.25
CA VAL A 421 22.31 12.65 -14.48
C VAL A 421 23.58 12.86 -15.34
N ASP A 422 23.40 13.23 -16.61
CA ASP A 422 24.47 13.41 -17.63
C ASP A 422 25.43 12.21 -17.78
N PHE A 423 24.94 10.98 -17.62
CA PHE A 423 25.78 9.78 -17.78
C PHE A 423 25.80 9.28 -19.22
N THR A 424 26.51 10.00 -20.08
CA THR A 424 26.54 9.76 -21.54
C THR A 424 27.65 8.82 -22.02
N ALA A 425 28.63 8.51 -21.17
CA ALA A 425 29.74 7.64 -21.50
C ALA A 425 30.07 6.67 -20.36
N ALA A 426 30.44 5.43 -20.70
CA ALA A 426 30.92 4.41 -19.75
C ALA A 426 32.36 4.69 -19.27
N ARG A 427 32.68 5.96 -18.99
CA ARG A 427 33.95 6.43 -18.43
C ARG A 427 33.65 7.01 -17.07
N LEU A 428 34.43 6.61 -16.07
CA LEU A 428 34.25 7.04 -14.69
C LEU A 428 35.37 8.02 -14.37
N HIS A 429 35.06 9.31 -14.21
CA HIS A 429 36.05 10.25 -13.73
C HIS A 429 36.30 10.03 -12.23
N ARG A 430 37.53 10.24 -11.78
CA ARG A 430 37.95 9.96 -10.40
C ARG A 430 37.16 10.78 -9.37
N THR A 431 36.76 12.00 -9.72
CA THR A 431 35.89 12.87 -8.93
C THR A 431 34.46 12.33 -8.81
N GLU A 432 33.93 11.70 -9.87
CA GLU A 432 32.61 11.08 -9.88
C GLU A 432 32.57 9.76 -9.09
N MET A 433 33.71 9.12 -8.85
CA MET A 433 33.82 7.91 -8.03
C MET A 433 33.77 8.17 -6.51
N LEU A 434 33.79 9.45 -6.11
CA LEU A 434 33.63 9.87 -4.71
C LEU A 434 32.17 9.85 -4.26
N HIS A 435 31.22 10.04 -5.17
CA HIS A 435 29.79 9.99 -4.88
C HIS A 435 29.18 8.68 -5.39
N ALA A 436 28.50 7.94 -4.52
CA ALA A 436 27.86 6.68 -4.88
C ALA A 436 26.56 6.46 -4.11
N SER A 437 25.52 6.01 -4.81
CA SER A 437 24.30 5.47 -4.19
C SER A 437 24.33 3.94 -4.24
N PHE A 438 23.62 3.30 -3.32
CA PHE A 438 23.33 1.86 -3.34
C PHE A 438 21.91 1.56 -3.87
N HIS A 439 21.15 2.61 -4.17
CA HIS A 439 19.72 2.53 -4.40
C HIS A 439 19.41 2.66 -5.89
N PHE A 440 19.23 1.53 -6.57
CA PHE A 440 18.99 1.45 -8.01
C PHE A 440 17.77 0.57 -8.36
N PRO A 441 16.57 0.88 -7.84
CA PRO A 441 15.38 0.08 -8.07
C PRO A 441 15.05 -0.10 -9.56
N LEU A 442 15.25 0.91 -10.41
CA LEU A 442 15.00 0.76 -11.86
C LEU A 442 15.90 -0.31 -12.49
N HIS A 443 17.18 -0.36 -12.08
CA HIS A 443 18.10 -1.41 -12.55
C HIS A 443 17.68 -2.78 -12.05
N ARG A 444 17.21 -2.87 -10.80
CA ARG A 444 16.72 -4.11 -10.20
C ARG A 444 15.46 -4.62 -10.90
N TYR A 445 14.52 -3.73 -11.24
CA TYR A 445 13.33 -4.08 -12.04
C TYR A 445 13.72 -4.60 -13.42
N LEU A 446 14.59 -3.89 -14.14
CA LEU A 446 15.10 -4.36 -15.44
C LEU A 446 15.72 -5.76 -15.32
N ALA A 447 16.65 -5.94 -14.37
CA ALA A 447 17.37 -7.20 -14.20
C ALA A 447 16.44 -8.35 -13.82
N ALA A 448 15.51 -8.14 -12.89
CA ALA A 448 14.60 -9.17 -12.40
C ALA A 448 13.63 -9.62 -13.50
N PHE A 449 12.95 -8.69 -14.17
CA PHE A 449 11.97 -9.01 -15.21
C PHE A 449 12.62 -9.54 -16.49
N LEU A 450 13.80 -9.04 -16.87
CA LEU A 450 14.57 -9.60 -17.99
C LEU A 450 14.99 -11.04 -17.71
N CYS A 451 15.55 -11.30 -16.51
CA CYS A 451 16.00 -12.63 -16.10
C CYS A 451 14.85 -13.63 -16.06
N ALA A 452 13.75 -13.28 -15.40
CA ALA A 452 12.56 -14.13 -15.32
C ALA A 452 11.91 -14.33 -16.69
N GLY A 453 11.79 -13.26 -17.48
CA GLY A 453 11.22 -13.32 -18.82
C GLY A 453 11.97 -14.28 -19.74
N VAL A 454 13.31 -14.26 -19.72
CA VAL A 454 14.14 -15.17 -20.52
C VAL A 454 14.12 -16.59 -19.98
N ARG A 455 14.28 -16.77 -18.66
CA ARG A 455 14.45 -18.11 -18.06
C ARG A 455 13.14 -18.87 -17.89
N ALA A 456 12.06 -18.19 -17.51
CA ALA A 456 10.79 -18.83 -17.15
C ALA A 456 9.70 -18.63 -18.22
N MET A 457 9.73 -17.53 -18.97
CA MET A 457 8.64 -17.17 -19.90
C MET A 457 9.01 -17.33 -21.39
N GLY A 458 10.25 -17.73 -21.69
CA GLY A 458 10.71 -17.98 -23.07
C GLY A 458 10.93 -16.74 -23.92
N LEU A 459 11.10 -15.55 -23.32
CA LEU A 459 11.52 -14.37 -24.07
C LEU A 459 12.93 -14.57 -24.61
N ARG A 460 13.15 -14.23 -25.89
CA ARG A 460 14.51 -14.17 -26.44
C ARG A 460 15.15 -12.87 -25.97
N ALA A 461 16.34 -12.95 -25.36
CA ALA A 461 17.07 -11.77 -24.89
C ALA A 461 17.29 -10.73 -26.01
N ALA A 462 17.58 -11.20 -27.24
CA ALA A 462 17.76 -10.33 -28.41
C ALA A 462 16.54 -9.46 -28.75
N ASP A 463 15.32 -9.84 -28.33
CA ASP A 463 14.09 -9.09 -28.62
C ASP A 463 13.79 -8.01 -27.58
N VAL A 464 14.48 -8.03 -26.43
CA VAL A 464 14.16 -7.18 -25.27
C VAL A 464 15.36 -6.44 -24.70
N LEU A 465 16.57 -6.72 -25.18
CA LEU A 465 17.77 -5.98 -24.80
C LEU A 465 17.79 -4.60 -25.50
N PRO A 466 18.27 -3.55 -24.80
CA PRO A 466 18.45 -2.24 -25.42
C PRO A 466 19.61 -2.24 -26.43
N PRO A 467 19.76 -1.17 -27.24
CA PRO A 467 20.91 -1.00 -28.10
C PRO A 467 22.26 -1.12 -27.34
N PRO A 468 23.33 -1.62 -27.99
CA PRO A 468 24.62 -1.86 -27.31
C PRO A 468 25.24 -0.63 -26.62
N ALA A 469 24.94 0.57 -27.10
CA ALA A 469 25.38 1.80 -26.46
C ALA A 469 24.74 1.99 -25.07
N LEU A 470 23.40 1.95 -25.00
CA LEU A 470 22.64 2.04 -23.76
C LEU A 470 22.98 0.88 -22.81
N LEU A 471 23.07 -0.35 -23.34
CA LEU A 471 23.43 -1.52 -22.52
C LEU A 471 24.77 -1.33 -21.78
N ARG A 472 25.78 -0.75 -22.43
CA ARG A 472 27.08 -0.46 -21.81
C ARG A 472 26.97 0.57 -20.69
N LEU A 473 26.12 1.59 -20.83
CA LEU A 473 25.88 2.58 -19.79
C LEU A 473 25.22 1.95 -18.57
N LEU A 474 24.12 1.20 -18.78
CA LEU A 474 23.39 0.50 -17.72
C LEU A 474 24.25 -0.53 -16.98
N ALA A 475 25.13 -1.22 -17.69
CA ALA A 475 26.07 -2.16 -17.10
C ALA A 475 27.20 -1.47 -16.31
N ALA A 476 27.69 -0.32 -16.80
CA ALA A 476 28.83 0.38 -16.20
C ALA A 476 28.44 1.18 -14.95
N HIS A 477 27.24 1.78 -14.92
CA HIS A 477 26.86 2.70 -13.85
C HIS A 477 26.87 2.06 -12.46
N PRO A 478 26.19 0.92 -12.19
CA PRO A 478 26.18 0.33 -10.85
C PRO A 478 27.57 -0.12 -10.36
N LEU A 479 28.48 -0.45 -11.29
CA LEU A 479 29.83 -0.91 -10.94
C LEU A 479 30.72 0.21 -10.36
N ARG A 480 30.28 1.48 -10.40
CA ARG A 480 30.96 2.63 -9.79
C ARG A 480 31.16 2.52 -8.28
N VAL A 481 30.30 1.76 -7.61
CA VAL A 481 30.43 1.49 -6.18
C VAL A 481 31.74 0.76 -5.87
N GLN A 482 32.26 -0.02 -6.83
CA GLN A 482 33.51 -0.77 -6.67
C GLN A 482 34.72 0.17 -6.76
N LYS A 483 35.64 0.07 -5.77
CA LYS A 483 36.94 0.73 -5.84
C LYS A 483 37.78 0.03 -6.92
N ARG A 484 38.10 0.72 -8.01
CA ARG A 484 39.12 0.29 -8.97
C ARG A 484 40.10 1.42 -9.20
N ASP A 485 41.38 1.12 -9.00
CA ASP A 485 42.46 1.94 -9.52
C ASP A 485 42.38 1.91 -11.05
N GLU A 486 42.62 3.07 -11.66
CA GLU A 486 42.47 3.40 -13.09
C GLU A 486 42.78 2.25 -14.07
N VAL A 487 41.77 1.44 -14.40
CA VAL A 487 41.78 0.62 -15.61
C VAL A 487 40.40 0.76 -16.23
N GLY A 488 40.32 1.50 -17.33
CA GLY A 488 39.07 1.70 -18.06
C GLY A 488 38.35 0.37 -18.29
N PHE A 489 37.01 0.42 -18.32
CA PHE A 489 36.20 -0.73 -18.72
C PHE A 489 36.60 -1.19 -20.13
N LYS A 490 37.55 -2.13 -20.23
CA LYS A 490 37.67 -2.97 -21.41
C LYS A 490 36.49 -3.93 -21.37
N PHE A 491 35.39 -3.55 -22.02
CA PHE A 491 34.38 -4.50 -22.48
C PHE A 491 35.01 -5.39 -23.55
N SER A 492 35.89 -6.31 -23.16
CA SER A 492 36.49 -7.32 -24.05
C SER A 492 35.72 -8.64 -24.05
N LEU A 493 34.39 -8.59 -23.82
CA LEU A 493 33.49 -9.75 -23.90
C LEU A 493 32.55 -9.73 -25.13
N LEU A 494 32.68 -8.75 -26.02
CA LEU A 494 32.09 -8.85 -27.36
C LEU A 494 33.11 -9.53 -28.27
N LEU A 495 33.05 -10.85 -28.38
CA LEU A 495 33.83 -11.60 -29.38
C LEU A 495 33.42 -11.16 -30.80
N PRO A 496 34.36 -11.05 -31.75
CA PRO A 496 34.07 -10.69 -33.13
C PRO A 496 33.28 -11.83 -33.81
N LEU A 497 32.31 -11.45 -34.64
CA LEU A 497 31.60 -12.38 -35.53
C LEU A 497 32.60 -13.19 -36.36
N PRO A 498 32.56 -14.54 -36.36
CA PRO A 498 33.48 -15.32 -37.15
C PRO A 498 33.06 -15.31 -38.63
N SER A 499 33.99 -14.96 -39.52
CA SER A 499 33.85 -15.23 -40.95
C SER A 499 33.86 -16.74 -41.19
N PRO A 500 33.19 -17.25 -42.23
CA PRO A 500 33.11 -18.69 -42.47
C PRO A 500 34.42 -19.16 -43.07
N HIS A 501 35.11 -20.11 -42.44
CA HIS A 501 35.59 -21.34 -43.08
C HIS A 501 36.53 -22.16 -42.18
N GLN A 502 36.24 -23.47 -42.18
CA GLN A 502 37.07 -24.64 -41.81
C GLN A 502 37.21 -25.03 -40.33
N GLY A 503 36.78 -26.26 -40.03
CA GLY A 503 37.44 -27.11 -39.03
C GLY A 503 36.53 -27.67 -37.93
N SER A 504 36.05 -28.89 -38.14
CA SER A 504 35.34 -29.80 -37.23
C SER A 504 35.80 -29.84 -35.75
N GLY A 505 34.84 -29.90 -34.81
CA GLY A 505 35.07 -30.43 -33.45
C GLY A 505 34.14 -29.93 -32.34
N SER A 506 33.11 -30.73 -32.03
CA SER A 506 32.31 -30.86 -30.78
C SER A 506 32.13 -29.72 -29.74
N ARG A 507 30.87 -29.62 -29.27
CA ARG A 507 30.31 -29.15 -27.98
C ARG A 507 29.56 -27.81 -27.98
N ASN A 508 28.24 -27.92 -27.86
CA ASN A 508 27.30 -26.87 -27.47
C ASN A 508 27.58 -26.39 -26.04
N GLN A 509 28.09 -25.17 -25.89
CA GLN A 509 28.06 -24.38 -24.65
C GLN A 509 28.15 -22.89 -25.04
N SER A 510 27.01 -22.23 -25.23
CA SER A 510 26.95 -20.76 -25.39
C SER A 510 25.56 -20.23 -25.02
N SER A 511 25.27 -20.18 -23.72
CA SER A 511 24.16 -19.37 -23.14
C SER A 511 24.38 -19.00 -21.66
N SER A 512 25.59 -19.19 -21.14
CA SER A 512 25.92 -19.07 -19.71
C SER A 512 26.41 -17.67 -19.31
N ASP A 513 27.11 -16.97 -20.20
CA ASP A 513 28.03 -15.92 -19.75
C ASP A 513 27.43 -14.50 -19.70
N ASP A 514 26.40 -14.20 -20.51
CA ASP A 514 25.63 -12.94 -20.45
C ASP A 514 24.84 -12.78 -19.14
N ILE A 515 24.56 -13.88 -18.47
CA ILE A 515 23.74 -13.94 -17.25
C ILE A 515 24.54 -13.50 -16.00
N THR A 516 25.86 -13.67 -16.01
CA THR A 516 26.74 -13.46 -14.85
C THR A 516 26.86 -11.99 -14.41
N LEU A 517 26.61 -11.04 -15.32
CA LEU A 517 26.64 -9.62 -15.02
C LEU A 517 25.36 -9.16 -14.30
N TYR A 518 24.20 -9.68 -14.74
CA TYR A 518 22.90 -9.36 -14.15
C TYR A 518 22.69 -9.99 -12.76
N SER A 519 23.27 -11.19 -12.51
CA SER A 519 23.25 -11.78 -11.16
C SER A 519 24.05 -10.97 -10.14
N ARG A 520 25.00 -10.13 -10.57
CA ARG A 520 25.75 -9.23 -9.68
C ARG A 520 24.97 -7.95 -9.38
N ILE A 521 24.17 -7.45 -10.32
CA ILE A 521 23.26 -6.30 -10.10
C ILE A 521 22.13 -6.67 -9.13
N LEU A 522 21.66 -7.93 -9.15
CA LEU A 522 20.65 -8.41 -8.18
C LEU A 522 21.20 -8.64 -6.77
N ASN A 523 22.52 -8.77 -6.60
CA ASN A 523 23.19 -8.98 -5.30
C ASN A 523 23.90 -7.72 -4.78
N MET A 524 23.81 -6.60 -5.52
CA MET A 524 24.21 -5.26 -5.08
C MET A 524 22.95 -4.48 -4.74
#